data_AF-A0A7C8M2C1-F1
#
_entry.id   AF-A0A7C8M2C1-F1
#
_cell.length_a   1.000
_cell.length_b   1.000
_cell.length_c   1.000
_cell.angle_alpha   90.00
_cell.angle_beta   90.00
_cell.angle_gamma   90.00
#
_symmetry.space_group_name_H-M   'P 1'
#
loop_
_entity.id
_entity.type
_entity.pdbx_description
1 polymer ?
#
loop_
_entity_poly.entity_id
_entity_poly.type
_entity_poly.pdbx_seq_one_letter_code
_entity_poly.pdbx_strand_id
1 'polypeptide(L)'
;MASMKLMPPAMPFLTLTYTSPTTPPYTHTTPLPPPTTTTTTASLAALHSSTRTLQAAVNALLTAKIAEDSRAAEKEGGAVNLQDEEEYGEEDGGEGEGP
;
A
#
# COMPACT_ATOMS: atom_id res chain seq x y z
N MET A 1 -38.29 -24.06 14.91
CA MET A 1 -36.82 -24.25 14.77
C MET A 1 -36.35 -23.29 13.69
N ALA A 2 -35.74 -22.17 14.08
CA ALA A 2 -35.25 -21.19 13.10
C ALA A 2 -34.01 -21.78 12.41
N SER A 3 -34.13 -22.03 11.11
CA SER A 3 -33.02 -22.46 10.27
C SER A 3 -32.06 -21.26 10.15
N MET A 4 -30.96 -21.27 10.89
CA MET A 4 -29.86 -20.32 10.70
C MET A 4 -29.25 -20.63 9.33
N LYS A 5 -29.71 -19.89 8.32
CA LYS A 5 -29.11 -19.87 6.99
C LYS A 5 -27.68 -19.36 7.16
N LEU A 6 -26.73 -20.30 7.12
CA LEU A 6 -25.30 -20.00 7.14
C LEU A 6 -25.03 -19.11 5.92
N MET A 7 -24.77 -17.82 6.16
CA MET A 7 -24.33 -16.91 5.11
C MET A 7 -22.99 -17.47 4.58
N PRO A 8 -22.81 -17.67 3.27
CA PRO A 8 -21.49 -18.06 2.75
C PRO A 8 -20.48 -17.01 3.20
N PRO A 9 -19.27 -17.42 3.64
CA PRO A 9 -18.29 -16.45 4.10
C PRO A 9 -17.97 -15.50 2.95
N ALA A 10 -18.23 -14.21 3.15
CA ALA A 10 -17.95 -13.18 2.16
C ALA A 10 -16.44 -13.20 1.85
N MET A 11 -16.07 -13.29 0.58
CA MET A 11 -14.66 -13.21 0.18
C MET A 11 -14.18 -11.78 0.41
N PRO A 12 -13.22 -11.54 1.32
CA PRO A 12 -12.67 -10.22 1.52
C PRO A 12 -11.78 -9.82 0.34
N PHE A 13 -11.62 -8.52 0.15
CA PHE A 13 -10.70 -7.94 -0.83
C PHE A 13 -9.76 -6.99 -0.12
N LEU A 14 -8.49 -6.99 -0.54
CA LEU A 14 -7.52 -5.97 -0.20
C LEU A 14 -7.48 -4.96 -1.36
N THR A 15 -7.91 -3.73 -1.10
CA THR A 15 -7.99 -2.68 -2.11
C THR A 15 -7.09 -1.51 -1.73
N LEU A 16 -6.38 -0.99 -2.72
CA LEU A 16 -5.61 0.25 -2.65
C LEU A 16 -6.09 1.16 -3.76
N THR A 17 -6.31 2.43 -3.42
CA THR A 17 -6.55 3.50 -4.39
C THR A 17 -5.52 4.59 -4.18
N TYR A 18 -4.72 4.86 -5.20
CA TYR A 18 -3.82 6.00 -5.26
C TYR A 18 -4.48 7.11 -6.08
N THR A 19 -4.55 8.32 -5.51
CA THR A 19 -5.10 9.51 -6.16
C THR A 19 -4.08 10.62 -6.14
N SER A 20 -3.90 11.31 -7.27
CA SER A 20 -3.02 12.47 -7.37
C SER A 20 -3.72 13.59 -8.15
N PRO A 21 -3.43 14.88 -7.88
CA PRO A 21 -3.99 15.98 -8.65
C PRO A 21 -3.55 15.97 -10.13
N THR A 22 -2.38 15.43 -10.41
CA THR A 22 -1.74 15.47 -11.74
C THR A 22 -1.82 14.15 -12.48
N THR A 23 -2.20 13.05 -11.80
CA THR A 23 -2.22 11.70 -12.36
C THR A 23 -3.60 11.05 -12.18
N PRO A 24 -4.11 10.32 -13.20
CA PRO A 24 -5.33 9.52 -13.04
C PRO A 24 -5.25 8.55 -11.86
N PRO A 25 -6.37 8.31 -11.16
CA PRO A 25 -6.38 7.41 -10.02
C PRO A 25 -6.02 5.98 -10.44
N TYR A 26 -5.20 5.33 -9.63
CA TYR A 26 -4.81 3.93 -9.78
C TYR A 26 -5.44 3.09 -8.68
N THR A 27 -6.14 2.04 -9.06
CA THR A 27 -6.77 1.10 -8.12
C THR A 27 -6.20 -0.29 -8.30
N HIS A 28 -5.74 -0.90 -7.21
CA HIS A 28 -5.34 -2.30 -7.16
C HIS A 28 -6.26 -3.06 -6.20
N THR A 29 -6.73 -4.24 -6.63
CA THR A 29 -7.63 -5.08 -5.83
C THR A 29 -7.15 -6.52 -5.87
N THR A 30 -6.93 -7.09 -4.69
CA THR A 30 -6.50 -8.48 -4.52
C THR A 30 -7.56 -9.25 -3.74
N PRO A 31 -8.11 -10.36 -4.28
CA PRO A 31 -9.02 -11.20 -3.54
C PRO A 31 -8.27 -11.93 -2.41
N LEU A 32 -8.89 -12.00 -1.24
CA LEU A 32 -8.39 -12.74 -0.10
C LEU A 32 -9.25 -13.97 0.16
N PRO A 33 -8.66 -15.06 0.70
CA PRO A 33 -9.46 -16.21 1.10
C PRO A 33 -10.40 -15.83 2.25
N PRO A 34 -11.62 -16.39 2.27
CA PRO A 34 -12.55 -16.17 3.37
C PRO A 34 -11.96 -16.69 4.69
N PRO A 35 -12.02 -15.92 5.78
CA PRO A 35 -11.61 -16.39 7.09
C PRO A 35 -12.61 -17.45 7.57
N THR A 36 -12.15 -18.68 7.77
CA THR A 36 -12.90 -19.68 8.54
C THR A 36 -12.13 -20.00 9.81
N THR A 37 -12.84 -20.36 10.89
CA THR A 37 -12.24 -20.65 12.21
C THR A 37 -11.22 -21.79 12.16
N THR A 38 -11.30 -22.66 11.14
CA THR A 38 -10.36 -23.77 10.89
C THR A 38 -9.14 -23.36 10.05
N THR A 39 -9.20 -22.23 9.34
CA THR A 39 -8.16 -21.76 8.41
C THR A 39 -7.59 -20.39 8.78
N THR A 40 -7.71 -19.95 10.03
CA THR A 40 -7.24 -18.63 10.49
C THR A 40 -5.79 -18.35 10.12
N THR A 41 -4.87 -19.30 10.38
CA THR A 41 -3.44 -19.17 10.05
C THR A 41 -3.18 -19.08 8.56
N ALA A 42 -3.92 -19.86 7.76
CA ALA A 42 -3.82 -19.81 6.30
C ALA A 42 -4.37 -18.49 5.73
N SER A 43 -5.45 -17.98 6.33
CA SER A 43 -6.05 -16.70 5.95
C SER A 43 -5.11 -15.53 6.29
N LEU A 44 -4.43 -15.59 7.43
CA LEU A 44 -3.43 -14.60 7.84
C LEU A 44 -2.20 -14.65 6.94
N ALA A 45 -1.72 -15.85 6.58
CA ALA A 45 -0.60 -16.03 5.66
C ALA A 45 -0.91 -15.45 4.27
N ALA A 46 -2.12 -15.71 3.75
CA ALA A 46 -2.58 -15.16 2.48
C ALA A 46 -2.71 -13.63 2.51
N LEU A 47 -3.22 -13.07 3.62
CA LEU A 47 -3.26 -11.62 3.83
C LEU A 47 -1.84 -11.03 3.81
N HIS A 48 -0.92 -11.61 4.58
CA HIS A 48 0.44 -11.13 4.69
C HIS A 48 1.19 -11.17 3.34
N SER A 49 1.02 -12.27 2.58
CA SER A 49 1.55 -12.35 1.23
C SER A 49 0.94 -11.31 0.31
N SER A 50 -0.38 -11.10 0.38
CA SER A 50 -1.08 -10.11 -0.46
C SER A 50 -0.64 -8.69 -0.13
N THR A 51 -0.40 -8.37 1.14
CA THR A 51 0.14 -7.09 1.58
C THR A 51 1.54 -6.85 1.04
N ARG A 52 2.44 -7.84 1.06
CA ARG A 52 3.79 -7.70 0.48
C ARG A 52 3.74 -7.47 -1.03
N THR A 53 2.89 -8.20 -1.74
CA THR A 53 2.68 -8.01 -3.18
C THR A 53 2.16 -6.60 -3.47
N LEU A 54 1.19 -6.15 -2.67
CA LEU A 54 0.64 -4.80 -2.80
C LEU A 54 1.71 -3.74 -2.55
N GLN A 55 2.52 -3.89 -1.50
CA GLN A 55 3.60 -2.98 -1.17
C GLN A 55 4.64 -2.90 -2.31
N ALA A 56 5.02 -4.04 -2.89
CA ALA A 56 5.91 -4.06 -4.04
C ALA A 56 5.30 -3.33 -5.26
N ALA A 57 4.00 -3.53 -5.51
CA ALA A 57 3.30 -2.83 -6.59
C ALA A 57 3.22 -1.32 -6.37
N VAL A 58 3.00 -0.87 -5.13
CA VAL A 58 3.00 0.56 -4.77
C VAL A 58 4.37 1.18 -4.96
N ASN A 59 5.43 0.53 -4.45
CA ASN A 59 6.79 1.04 -4.59
C ASN A 59 7.17 1.17 -6.06
N ALA A 60 6.88 0.13 -6.87
CA ALA A 60 7.15 0.18 -8.30
C ALA A 60 6.38 1.31 -9.01
N LEU A 61 5.12 1.52 -8.65
CA LEU A 61 4.30 2.62 -9.20
C LEU A 61 4.87 3.99 -8.82
N LEU A 62 5.21 4.18 -7.55
CA LEU A 62 5.73 5.46 -7.07
C LEU A 62 7.10 5.77 -7.66
N THR A 63 8.01 4.79 -7.72
CA THR A 63 9.32 4.95 -8.38
C THR A 63 9.17 5.29 -9.87
N ALA A 64 8.23 4.64 -10.58
CA ALA A 64 7.97 4.97 -11.98
C ALA A 64 7.42 6.40 -12.13
N LYS A 65 6.58 6.85 -11.19
CA LYS A 65 6.03 8.22 -11.17
C LYS A 65 7.08 9.27 -10.90
N ILE A 66 7.94 9.06 -9.91
CA ILE A 66 9.09 9.93 -9.62
C ILE A 66 9.98 10.07 -10.86
N ALA A 67 10.27 8.96 -11.54
CA ALA A 67 11.07 8.99 -12.76
C ALA A 67 10.37 9.74 -13.93
N GLU A 68 9.06 9.58 -14.06
CA GLU A 68 8.25 10.31 -15.06
C GLU A 68 8.26 11.82 -14.78
N ASP A 69 7.97 12.21 -13.54
CA ASP A 69 7.95 13.61 -13.10
C ASP A 69 9.34 14.24 -13.23
N SER A 70 10.39 13.46 -12.93
CA SER A 70 11.76 13.94 -13.06
C SER A 70 12.12 14.30 -14.50
N ARG A 71 11.73 13.42 -15.44
CA ARG A 71 11.93 13.66 -16.87
C ARG A 71 11.06 14.78 -17.42
N ALA A 72 9.90 15.03 -16.81
CA ALA A 72 9.03 16.14 -17.18
C ALA A 72 9.67 17.48 -16.75
N ALA A 73 10.15 17.58 -15.51
CA ALA A 73 10.81 18.78 -15.00
C ALA A 73 12.09 19.13 -15.77
N GLU A 74 12.93 18.14 -16.11
CA GLU A 74 14.13 18.34 -16.94
C GLU A 74 13.80 18.96 -18.31
N LYS A 75 12.68 18.57 -18.92
CA LYS A 75 12.25 19.12 -20.22
C LYS A 75 11.74 20.56 -20.12
N GLU A 76 11.22 20.95 -18.96
CA GLU A 76 10.79 22.33 -18.70
C GLU A 76 11.90 23.22 -18.13
N GLY A 77 13.13 22.69 -18.01
CA GLY A 77 14.28 23.42 -17.47
C GLY A 77 14.25 23.62 -15.95
N GLY A 78 13.36 22.92 -15.25
CA GLY A 78 13.28 22.90 -13.79
C GLY A 78 14.12 21.77 -13.19
N ALA A 79 14.88 22.06 -12.14
CA ALA A 79 15.57 21.03 -11.37
C ALA A 79 14.56 20.29 -10.48
N VAL A 80 14.56 18.96 -10.58
CA VAL A 80 13.85 18.09 -9.63
C VAL A 80 14.66 18.12 -8.35
N ASN A 81 14.10 18.65 -7.27
CA ASN A 81 14.79 18.69 -5.99
C ASN A 81 14.68 17.31 -5.32
N LEU A 82 15.58 16.40 -5.67
CA LEU A 82 15.69 15.05 -5.07
C LEU A 82 16.04 15.08 -3.57
N GLN A 83 16.35 16.27 -3.02
CA GLN A 83 16.65 16.48 -1.60
C GLN A 83 15.45 16.19 -0.69
N ASP A 84 14.21 16.27 -1.20
CA ASP A 84 12.99 15.97 -0.43
C ASP A 84 12.75 14.45 -0.25
N GLU A 85 13.56 13.58 -0.88
CA GLU A 85 13.41 12.12 -0.79
C GLU A 85 14.26 11.45 0.32
N GLU A 86 15.21 12.16 0.94
CA GLU A 86 16.05 11.61 2.02
C GLU A 86 15.44 11.76 3.42
N GLU A 87 14.33 12.50 3.59
CA GLU A 87 13.64 12.70 4.87
C GLU A 87 12.57 11.61 5.14
N TYR A 88 12.90 10.35 4.87
CA TYR A 88 12.09 9.19 5.27
C TYR A 88 12.96 8.25 6.11
N GLY A 89 13.38 8.68 7.30
CA GLY A 89 14.23 7.82 8.15
C GLY A 89 14.56 8.23 9.57
N GLU A 90 14.42 9.50 9.99
CA GLU A 90 14.71 9.87 11.38
C GLU A 90 13.42 10.01 12.20
N GLU A 91 12.87 8.88 12.65
CA GLU A 91 12.19 8.89 13.94
C GLU A 91 13.28 8.97 15.01
N ASP A 92 13.68 10.20 15.36
CA ASP A 92 14.45 10.45 16.57
C ASP A 92 13.64 9.89 17.74
N GLY A 93 14.07 8.71 18.20
CA GLY A 93 13.65 8.14 19.46
C GLY A 93 13.95 9.18 20.54
N GLY A 94 12.91 9.84 21.01
CA GLY A 94 12.95 10.74 22.15
C GLY A 94 13.35 9.98 23.41
N GLU A 95 14.64 9.72 23.56
CA GLU A 95 15.25 9.39 24.84
C GLU A 95 15.27 10.67 25.66
N GLY A 96 14.29 10.80 26.55
CA GLY A 96 14.30 11.81 27.57
C GLY A 96 15.44 11.56 28.54
N GLU A 97 16.52 12.33 28.40
CA GLU A 97 17.41 12.66 29.51
C GLU A 97 17.14 14.11 29.93
N GLY A 98 16.36 14.25 31.01
CA GLY A 98 16.23 15.51 31.72
C GLY A 98 17.44 15.74 32.63
N PRO A 99 17.90 17.00 32.79
CA PRO A 99 18.92 17.37 33.77
C PRO A 99 18.43 17.26 35.22
#